data_AF-A0A0D3LGU9-F1
#
_entry.id   AF-A0A0D3LGU9-F1
#
_cell.length_a   1.000
_cell.length_b   1.000
_cell.length_c   1.000
_cell.angle_alpha   90.00
_cell.angle_beta   90.00
_cell.angle_gamma   90.00
#
_symmetry.space_group_name_H-M   'P 1'
#
loop_
_entity.id
_entity.type
_entity.pdbx_description
1 polymer ?
#
loop_
_entity_poly.entity_id
_entity_poly.type
_entity_poly.pdbx_seq_one_letter_code
_entity_poly.pdbx_strand_id
1 'polypeptide(L)' 'MEALELLLKILLLLDSLLLLAGLWRPVLVLWWLDYQNRLRVLQYYGTIWLVLAVCWLLLNILNS' A
#
# COMPACT_ATOMS: atom_id res chain seq x y z
N MET A 1 20.23 3.71 -7.82
CA MET A 1 18.78 3.56 -8.13
C MET A 1 18.23 2.23 -7.61
N GLU A 2 19.00 1.14 -7.67
CA GLU A 2 18.58 -0.21 -7.23
C GLU A 2 18.06 -0.28 -5.78
N ALA A 3 18.73 0.36 -4.82
CA ALA A 3 18.28 0.35 -3.42
C ALA A 3 16.89 1.00 -3.23
N LEU A 4 16.60 2.07 -3.98
CA LEU A 4 15.30 2.75 -3.94
C LEU A 4 14.21 1.90 -4.59
N GLU A 5 14.53 1.20 -5.68
CA GLU A 5 13.62 0.27 -6.33
C GLU A 5 13.29 -0.92 -5.41
N LEU A 6 14.29 -1.51 -4.74
CA LEU A 6 14.11 -2.59 -3.80
C LEU A 6 13.25 -2.15 -2.61
N LEU A 7 13.49 -0.95 -2.07
CA LEU A 7 12.69 -0.37 -1.00
C LEU A 7 11.22 -0.21 -1.43
N LEU A 8 10.95 0.34 -2.61
CA LEU A 8 9.58 0.50 -3.13
C LEU A 8 8.88 -0.85 -3.32
N LYS A 9 9.58 -1.87 -3.82
CA LYS A 9 9.05 -3.23 -3.96
C LYS A 9 8.67 -3.84 -2.61
N ILE A 10 9.52 -3.69 -1.60
CA ILE A 10 9.25 -4.19 -0.24
C ILE A 10 8.03 -3.46 0.36
N LEU A 11 7.96 -2.13 0.21
CA LEU A 11 6.83 -1.33 0.70
C LEU A 11 5.53 -1.71 0.00
N LEU A 12 5.54 -1.89 -1.34
CA LEU A 12 4.38 -2.38 -2.09
C LEU A 12 3.92 -3.76 -1.63
N LEU A 13 4.85 -4.67 -1.38
CA LEU A 13 4.54 -6.00 -0.86
C LEU A 13 3.88 -5.91 0.52
N LEU A 14 4.49 -5.18 1.46
CA LEU A 14 3.95 -5.01 2.81
C LEU A 14 2.56 -4.36 2.80
N ASP A 15 2.39 -3.30 2.01
CA ASP A 15 1.12 -2.60 1.91
C ASP A 15 0.05 -3.47 1.26
N SER A 16 0.40 -4.27 0.25
CA SER A 16 -0.53 -5.26 -0.33
C SER A 16 -0.98 -6.32 0.68
N LEU A 17 -0.08 -6.80 1.55
CA LEU A 17 -0.42 -7.74 2.62
C LEU A 17 -1.36 -7.09 3.64
N LEU A 18 -1.10 -5.83 4.02
CA LEU A 18 -1.96 -5.07 4.93
C LEU A 18 -3.32 -4.79 4.30
N LEU A 19 -3.37 -4.42 3.02
CA LEU A 19 -4.61 -4.18 2.29
C LEU A 19 -5.47 -5.46 2.24
N LEU A 20 -4.87 -6.61 1.92
CA LEU A 20 -5.56 -7.90 1.94
C LEU A 20 -6.03 -8.27 3.35
N ALA A 21 -5.20 -8.09 4.37
CA ALA A 21 -5.57 -8.34 5.77
C ALA A 21 -6.73 -7.44 6.22
N GLY A 22 -6.72 -6.16 5.82
CA GLY A 22 -7.78 -5.20 6.12
C GLY A 22 -9.08 -5.48 5.36
N LEU A 23 -8.99 -5.97 4.12
CA LEU A 23 -10.16 -6.43 3.36
C LEU A 23 -10.81 -7.66 4.00
N TRP A 24 -10.00 -8.58 4.54
CA TRP A 24 -10.48 -9.72 5.32
C TRP A 24 -11.13 -9.27 6.63
N ARG A 25 -10.41 -8.49 7.43
CA ARG A 25 -10.90 -7.90 8.69
C ARG A 25 -10.38 -6.48 8.85
N PRO A 26 -11.25 -5.45 8.73
CA PRO A 26 -10.81 -4.06 8.78
C PRO A 26 -10.22 -3.69 10.15
N VAL A 27 -10.65 -4.36 11.22
CA VAL A 27 -10.15 -4.19 12.59
C VAL A 27 -8.65 -4.40 12.69
N LEU A 28 -8.06 -5.33 11.90
CA LEU A 28 -6.62 -5.64 11.99
C LEU A 28 -5.73 -4.45 11.64
N VAL A 29 -6.25 -3.58 10.78
CA VAL A 29 -5.47 -2.54 10.11
C VAL A 29 -5.95 -1.15 10.53
N LEU A 30 -7.25 -1.00 10.78
CA LEU A 30 -7.90 0.23 11.22
C LEU A 30 -8.22 0.21 12.73
N TRP A 31 -7.45 -0.54 13.54
CA TRP A 31 -7.68 -0.69 14.99
C TRP A 31 -7.73 0.65 15.75
N TRP A 32 -7.12 1.70 15.18
CA TRP A 32 -7.05 3.05 15.71
C TRP A 32 -8.23 3.95 15.31
N LEU A 33 -9.12 3.50 14.41
CA LEU A 33 -10.28 4.25 13.93
C LEU A 33 -11.56 3.76 14.61
N ASP A 34 -12.40 4.70 15.08
CA ASP A 34 -13.69 4.39 15.73
C ASP A 34 -14.66 3.65 14.79
N TYR A 35 -14.61 3.96 13.49
CA TYR A 35 -15.45 3.30 12.48
C TYR A 35 -14.59 2.57 11.45
N GLN A 36 -14.74 1.25 11.42
CA GLN A 36 -13.91 0.34 10.65
C GLN A 36 -14.75 -0.31 9.54
N ASN A 37 -14.59 0.17 8.31
CA ASN A 37 -15.29 -0.37 7.15
C ASN A 37 -14.28 -0.79 6.07
N ARG A 38 -14.62 -1.82 5.29
CA ARG A 38 -13.78 -2.28 4.17
C ARG A 38 -13.50 -1.17 3.14
N LEU A 39 -14.46 -0.27 2.93
CA LEU A 39 -14.27 0.90 2.09
C LEU A 39 -13.18 1.83 2.62
N ARG A 40 -13.08 2.01 3.94
CA ARG A 40 -12.01 2.82 4.54
C ARG A 40 -10.65 2.13 4.38
N VAL A 41 -10.59 0.81 4.47
CA VAL A 41 -9.35 0.08 4.17
C VAL A 41 -8.88 0.38 2.75
N LEU A 42 -9.78 0.27 1.77
CA LEU A 42 -9.50 0.65 0.38
C LEU A 42 -9.12 2.13 0.22
N GLN A 43 -9.77 3.03 0.95
CA GLN A 43 -9.44 4.46 0.88
C GLN A 43 -8.07 4.78 1.47
N TYR A 44 -7.72 4.24 2.64
CA TYR A 44 -6.41 4.53 3.26
C TYR A 44 -5.29 3.71 2.63
N TYR A 45 -5.40 2.38 2.69
CA TYR A 45 -4.35 1.49 2.23
C TYR A 45 -4.35 1.39 0.71
N GLY A 46 -5.51 1.40 0.04
CA GLY A 46 -5.53 1.43 -1.43
C GLY A 46 -4.96 2.72 -2.02
N THR A 47 -5.15 3.88 -1.37
CA THR A 47 -4.49 5.12 -1.81
C THR A 47 -2.99 5.07 -1.60
N ILE A 48 -2.51 4.57 -0.46
CA ILE A 48 -1.07 4.37 -0.20
C ILE A 48 -0.48 3.42 -1.24
N TRP A 49 -1.15 2.30 -1.50
CA TRP A 49 -0.76 1.31 -2.50
C TRP A 49 -0.63 1.94 -3.89
N LEU A 50 -1.65 2.70 -4.32
CA LEU A 50 -1.66 3.39 -5.61
C LEU A 50 -0.51 4.40 -5.72
N VAL A 51 -0.26 5.19 -4.68
CA VAL A 51 0.86 6.15 -4.66
C VAL A 51 2.20 5.42 -4.79
N LEU A 52 2.40 4.34 -4.04
CA LEU A 52 3.63 3.54 -4.14
C LEU A 52 3.79 2.90 -5.53
N ALA A 53 2.71 2.40 -6.12
CA ALA A 53 2.72 1.80 -7.45
C ALA A 53 3.08 2.84 -8.54
N VAL A 54 2.51 4.04 -8.46
CA VAL A 54 2.84 5.15 -9.37
C VAL A 54 4.29 5.59 -9.19
N CYS A 55 4.79 5.73 -7.97
CA CYS A 55 6.19 6.05 -7.70
C CYS A 55 7.15 5.00 -8.29
N TRP A 56 6.82 3.71 -8.14
CA TRP A 56 7.60 2.62 -8.70
C TRP A 56 7.59 2.64 -10.24
N LEU A 57 6.43 2.88 -10.87
CA LEU A 57 6.34 3.03 -12.33
C LEU A 57 7.15 4.21 -12.85
N LEU A 58 7.06 5.37 -12.20
CA LEU A 58 7.84 6.56 -12.59
C LEU A 58 9.34 6.31 -12.46
N LEU A 59 9.77 5.65 -11.39
CA LEU A 59 11.17 5.30 -11.20
C LEU A 59 11.66 4.34 -12.29
N ASN A 60 10.84 3.34 -12.64
CA ASN A 60 11.17 2.39 -13.71
C ASN A 60 11.28 3.06 -15.08
N ILE A 61 10.41 4.04 -15.37
CA ILE A 61 10.48 4.84 -16.61
C ILE A 61 11.75 5.71 -16.63
N LEU A 62 12.11 6.34 -15.51
CA LEU A 62 13.30 7.20 -15.42
C LEU A 62 14.61 6.41 -15.49
N ASN A 63 14.60 5.16 -15.04
CA ASN A 63 15.76 4.27 -15.02
C ASN A 63 15.92 3.48 -16.34
N SER A 64 14.93 3.55 -17.24
CA SER A 64 14.95 2.97 -18.59
C SER A 64 15.57 3.92 -19.60
#